data_AF-A0A8H8IVD1-F1
#
_entry.id   AF-A0A8H8IVD1-F1
#
_cell.length_a   1.000
_cell.length_b   1.000
_cell.length_c   1.000
_cell.angle_alpha   90.00
_cell.angle_beta   90.00
_cell.angle_gamma   90.00
#
_symmetry.space_group_name_H-M   'P 1'
#
loop_
_entity.id
_entity.type
_entity.pdbx_description
1 polymer ?
#
loop_
_entity_poly.entity_id
_entity_poly.type
_entity_poly.pdbx_seq_one_letter_code
_entity_poly.pdbx_strand_id
1 'polypeptide(L)'
;MSSTWQDAEPLAVFLREMENEQRDSLATKKEDRKREIHSRIFKLGWTMEDTKMQENGACKKWNTLVCAAKPLTERNWRNILPQLTELLEHNRELRLSEEARIRQHQRNSQARHWIESCLKQLPAYAWAIEPASFAAERSADSAPTGFDSASSVVLAVNAPHINDANKERTLAWPTPSASLVFSWAPFKVLLKTDKLHKDFAVALEELRPIFMSLLLEWRIQTEQTLTSLLPPDPSSSQEAGTIEALENISGLPVMAIPQLDILVDSRPIQSVSFDIQRLFRADTIFTRYMSLGFYPEDMQTGYTSERNSWSYDKEKSDIAKLLLISLGRPNATYLEMKATGRSFTCGQCCACGYASWRELACLLALQTCRKTVLTSFYIPDNPLF
;
A
#
# COMPACT_ATOMS: atom_id res chain seq x y z
N MET A 1 -6.85 74.16 28.52
CA MET A 1 -7.87 73.35 27.82
C MET A 1 -8.07 71.94 28.44
N SER A 2 -7.75 71.73 29.73
CA SER A 2 -7.80 70.39 30.35
C SER A 2 -9.02 70.13 31.26
N SER A 3 -9.88 71.13 31.47
CA SER A 3 -10.99 71.06 32.46
C SER A 3 -12.27 70.43 31.90
N THR A 4 -12.54 70.53 30.60
CA THR A 4 -13.81 70.05 30.01
C THR A 4 -13.87 68.54 29.81
N TRP A 5 -12.72 67.84 29.87
CA TRP A 5 -12.67 66.38 29.75
C TRP A 5 -12.92 65.66 31.09
N GLN A 6 -12.63 66.32 32.22
CA GLN A 6 -12.87 65.74 33.55
C GLN A 6 -14.36 65.68 33.90
N ASP A 7 -15.17 66.61 33.40
CA ASP A 7 -16.62 66.63 33.63
C ASP A 7 -17.39 65.62 32.75
N ALA A 8 -16.78 65.12 31.67
CA ALA A 8 -17.40 64.18 30.74
C ALA A 8 -17.21 62.70 31.12
N GLU A 9 -16.21 62.37 31.95
CA GLU A 9 -15.87 60.98 32.31
C GLU A 9 -17.01 60.25 33.05
N PRO A 10 -17.71 60.85 34.04
CA PRO A 10 -18.81 60.16 34.73
C PRO A 10 -19.96 59.79 33.78
N LEU A 11 -20.27 60.66 32.81
CA LEU A 11 -21.30 60.39 31.81
C LEU A 11 -20.86 59.26 30.86
N ALA A 12 -19.59 59.25 30.43
CA ALA A 12 -19.05 58.19 29.58
C ALA A 12 -19.07 56.82 30.28
N VAL A 13 -18.73 56.78 31.57
CA VAL A 13 -18.84 55.57 32.40
C VAL A 13 -20.28 55.09 32.48
N PHE A 14 -21.22 55.98 32.84
CA PHE A 14 -22.64 55.65 32.93
C PHE A 14 -23.22 55.11 31.61
N LEU A 15 -22.87 55.73 30.47
CA LEU A 15 -23.33 55.26 29.16
C LEU A 15 -22.79 53.85 28.82
N ARG A 16 -21.52 53.57 29.15
CA ARG A 16 -20.94 52.22 29.00
C ARG A 16 -21.63 51.20 29.90
N GLU A 17 -21.94 51.57 31.14
CA GLU A 17 -22.65 50.69 32.08
C GLU A 17 -24.05 50.35 31.59
N MET A 18 -24.83 51.34 31.15
CA MET A 18 -26.15 51.09 30.57
C MET A 18 -26.08 50.24 29.28
N GLU A 19 -25.09 50.48 28.42
CA GLU A 19 -24.91 49.68 27.21
C GLU A 19 -24.56 48.22 27.56
N ASN A 20 -23.71 48.01 28.57
CA ASN A 20 -23.38 46.69 29.08
C ASN A 20 -24.62 45.99 29.66
N GLU A 21 -25.39 46.67 30.51
CA GLU A 21 -26.61 46.12 31.08
C GLU A 21 -27.64 45.77 29.99
N GLN A 22 -27.78 46.62 28.97
CA GLN A 22 -28.64 46.32 27.82
C GLN A 22 -28.15 45.11 27.04
N ARG A 23 -26.83 45.00 26.80
CA ARG A 23 -26.20 43.87 26.12
C ARG A 23 -26.42 42.57 26.88
N ASP A 24 -26.25 42.59 28.20
CA ASP A 24 -26.43 41.43 29.09
C ASP A 24 -27.91 41.02 29.19
N SER A 25 -28.82 41.99 29.26
CA SER A 25 -30.26 41.74 29.21
C SER A 25 -30.67 41.08 27.89
N LEU A 26 -30.12 41.55 26.76
CA LEU A 26 -30.37 40.95 25.45
C LEU A 26 -29.75 39.56 25.33
N ALA A 27 -28.54 39.35 25.85
CA ALA A 27 -27.88 38.04 25.87
C ALA A 27 -28.69 37.02 26.66
N THR A 28 -29.15 37.40 27.86
CA THR A 28 -29.99 36.55 28.73
C THR A 28 -31.28 36.14 28.03
N LYS A 29 -32.00 37.10 27.41
CA LYS A 29 -33.23 36.80 26.65
C LYS A 29 -33.01 35.86 25.47
N LYS A 30 -31.88 36.00 24.77
CA LYS A 30 -31.51 35.10 23.67
C LYS A 30 -31.22 33.68 24.16
N GLU A 31 -30.51 33.55 25.28
CA GLU A 31 -30.20 32.24 25.86
C GLU A 31 -31.44 31.55 26.43
N ASP A 32 -32.34 32.28 27.08
CA ASP A 32 -33.63 31.76 27.55
C ASP A 32 -34.46 31.21 26.39
N ARG A 33 -34.57 31.98 25.30
CA ARG A 33 -35.26 31.53 24.09
C ARG A 33 -34.61 30.28 23.51
N LYS A 34 -33.27 30.25 23.41
CA LYS A 34 -32.52 29.11 22.89
C LYS A 34 -32.78 27.85 23.73
N ARG A 35 -32.71 27.95 25.05
CA ARG A 35 -33.01 26.84 25.97
C ARG A 35 -34.44 26.33 25.81
N GLU A 36 -35.41 27.24 25.69
CA GLU A 36 -36.80 26.87 25.48
C GLU A 36 -37.01 26.14 24.13
N ILE A 37 -36.43 26.67 23.04
CA ILE A 37 -36.48 26.04 21.72
C ILE A 37 -35.85 24.65 21.76
N HIS A 38 -34.65 24.52 22.35
CA HIS A 38 -33.98 23.22 22.49
C HIS A 38 -34.83 22.23 23.29
N SER A 39 -35.40 22.66 24.43
CA SER A 39 -36.29 21.82 25.25
C SER A 39 -37.50 21.32 24.45
N ARG A 40 -38.15 22.20 23.67
CA ARG A 40 -39.29 21.81 22.83
C ARG A 40 -38.88 20.87 21.69
N ILE A 41 -37.74 21.12 21.05
CA ILE A 41 -37.18 20.25 19.99
C ILE A 41 -36.84 18.86 20.56
N PHE A 42 -36.23 18.77 21.74
CA PHE A 42 -35.93 17.49 22.38
C PHE A 42 -37.18 16.71 22.79
N LYS A 43 -38.24 17.41 23.23
CA LYS A 43 -39.55 16.79 23.47
C LYS A 43 -40.18 16.20 22.19
N LEU A 44 -39.78 16.66 21.02
CA LEU A 44 -40.20 16.12 19.72
C LEU A 44 -39.30 14.97 19.22
N GLY A 45 -38.31 14.53 20.00
CA GLY A 45 -37.44 13.39 19.66
C GLY A 45 -36.20 13.73 18.82
N TRP A 46 -35.87 15.01 18.69
CA TRP A 46 -34.58 15.43 18.10
C TRP A 46 -33.46 15.29 19.12
N THR A 47 -32.24 14.97 18.67
CA THR A 47 -31.08 14.86 19.56
C THR A 47 -30.24 16.13 19.55
N MET A 48 -29.32 16.26 20.52
CA MET A 48 -28.39 17.40 20.58
C MET A 48 -27.52 17.47 19.32
N GLU A 49 -27.12 16.32 18.77
CA GLU A 49 -26.31 16.20 17.56
C GLU A 49 -27.04 16.75 16.33
N ASP A 50 -28.35 16.57 16.25
CA ASP A 50 -29.16 17.12 15.15
C ASP A 50 -29.22 18.66 15.20
N THR A 51 -28.97 19.28 16.37
CA THR A 51 -28.91 20.74 16.53
C THR A 51 -27.52 21.35 16.25
N LYS A 52 -26.47 20.51 16.10
CA LYS A 52 -25.12 20.96 15.77
C LYS A 52 -25.04 21.26 14.28
N MET A 53 -25.41 22.47 13.90
CA MET A 53 -25.34 22.93 12.51
C MET A 53 -23.88 23.05 12.06
N GLN A 54 -23.54 22.40 10.95
CA GLN A 54 -22.22 22.59 10.32
C GLN A 54 -22.05 24.05 9.85
N GLU A 55 -20.80 24.51 9.72
CA GLU A 55 -20.45 25.88 9.31
C GLU A 55 -20.83 26.17 7.85
N ASN A 56 -22.12 26.33 7.58
CA ASN A 56 -22.66 26.64 6.26
C ASN A 56 -23.85 27.62 6.38
N GLY A 57 -24.55 27.89 5.26
CA GLY A 57 -25.72 28.78 5.24
C GLY A 57 -26.84 28.40 6.22
N ALA A 58 -26.95 27.12 6.59
CA ALA A 58 -27.95 26.64 7.56
C ALA A 58 -27.67 27.18 8.96
N CYS A 59 -26.41 27.33 9.36
CA CYS A 59 -26.03 27.91 10.66
C CYS A 59 -26.53 29.36 10.81
N LYS A 60 -26.48 30.16 9.73
CA LYS A 60 -27.01 31.53 9.74
C LYS A 60 -28.53 31.56 9.89
N LYS A 61 -29.25 30.70 9.14
CA LYS A 61 -30.73 30.58 9.23
C LYS A 61 -31.14 30.09 10.62
N TRP A 62 -30.45 29.09 11.15
CA TRP A 62 -30.62 28.57 12.52
C TRP A 62 -30.45 29.67 13.57
N ASN A 63 -29.33 30.38 13.55
CA ASN A 63 -29.06 31.46 14.51
C ASN A 63 -30.10 32.58 14.45
N THR A 64 -30.64 32.88 13.26
CA THR A 64 -31.70 33.87 13.10
C THR A 64 -33.00 33.45 13.79
N LEU A 65 -33.34 32.16 13.73
CA LEU A 65 -34.56 31.61 14.33
C LEU A 65 -34.43 31.41 15.85
N VAL A 66 -33.27 30.90 16.28
CA VAL A 66 -33.03 30.46 17.65
C VAL A 66 -32.54 31.60 18.54
N CYS A 67 -31.63 32.45 18.06
CA CYS A 67 -30.98 33.50 18.86
C CYS A 67 -31.68 34.87 18.75
N ALA A 68 -32.99 34.89 18.48
CA ALA A 68 -33.77 36.13 18.46
C ALA A 68 -34.03 36.63 19.89
N ALA A 69 -33.95 37.95 20.14
CA ALA A 69 -34.18 38.51 21.48
C ALA A 69 -35.67 38.56 21.90
N LYS A 70 -36.59 38.17 21.00
CA LYS A 70 -38.05 38.19 21.26
C LYS A 70 -38.45 36.95 22.07
N PRO A 71 -39.34 37.07 23.07
CA PRO A 71 -39.84 35.91 23.80
C PRO A 71 -40.53 34.91 22.85
N LEU A 72 -40.44 33.63 23.18
CA LEU A 72 -41.05 32.57 22.39
C LEU A 72 -42.53 32.42 22.77
N THR A 73 -43.43 32.95 21.94
CA THR A 73 -44.87 32.75 22.11
C THR A 73 -45.36 31.55 21.33
N GLU A 74 -46.50 30.94 21.69
CA GLU A 74 -47.06 29.79 20.96
C GLU A 74 -47.35 30.08 19.48
N ARG A 75 -47.70 31.33 19.14
CA ARG A 75 -47.87 31.75 17.75
C ARG A 75 -46.53 31.80 17.01
N ASN A 76 -45.49 32.34 17.66
CA ASN A 76 -44.14 32.37 17.10
C ASN A 76 -43.58 30.95 16.92
N TRP A 77 -43.74 30.09 17.93
CA TRP A 77 -43.37 28.68 17.89
C TRP A 77 -44.00 27.96 16.69
N ARG A 78 -45.32 28.09 16.49
CA ARG A 78 -46.03 27.52 15.32
C ARG A 78 -45.47 28.00 13.97
N ASN A 79 -44.95 29.23 13.91
CA ASN A 79 -44.39 29.79 12.68
C ASN A 79 -42.94 29.35 12.42
N ILE A 80 -42.12 29.21 13.47
CA ILE A 80 -40.70 28.83 13.32
C ILE A 80 -40.50 27.32 13.26
N LEU A 81 -41.41 26.53 13.84
CA LEU A 81 -41.27 25.08 13.93
C LEU A 81 -41.10 24.40 12.55
N PRO A 82 -41.88 24.73 11.51
CA PRO A 82 -41.67 24.13 10.19
C PRO A 82 -40.26 24.41 9.62
N GLN A 83 -39.77 25.65 9.79
CA GLN A 83 -38.44 26.04 9.32
C GLN A 83 -37.31 25.36 10.12
N LEU A 84 -37.50 25.21 11.43
CA LEU A 84 -36.56 24.46 12.28
C LEU A 84 -36.55 22.99 11.90
N THR A 85 -37.72 22.40 11.61
CA THR A 85 -37.85 20.99 11.23
C THR A 85 -37.09 20.72 9.92
N GLU A 86 -37.30 21.56 8.89
CA GLU A 86 -36.56 21.49 7.62
C GLU A 86 -35.03 21.54 7.84
N LEU A 87 -34.55 22.45 8.70
CA LEU A 87 -33.13 22.58 9.03
C LEU A 87 -32.59 21.35 9.78
N LEU A 88 -33.35 20.81 10.73
CA LEU A 88 -32.96 19.65 11.53
C LEU A 88 -32.95 18.36 10.70
N GLU A 89 -33.92 18.18 9.81
CA GLU A 89 -33.97 17.04 8.87
C GLU A 89 -32.74 17.04 7.96
N HIS A 90 -32.44 18.19 7.35
CA HIS A 90 -31.26 18.32 6.51
C HIS A 90 -29.95 18.08 7.29
N ASN A 91 -29.84 18.63 8.51
CA ASN A 91 -28.64 18.44 9.33
C ASN A 91 -28.49 16.98 9.79
N ARG A 92 -29.60 16.31 10.12
CA ARG A 92 -29.62 14.87 10.47
C ARG A 92 -29.16 14.02 9.28
N GLU A 93 -29.65 14.30 8.07
CA GLU A 93 -29.21 13.60 6.85
C GLU A 93 -27.70 13.76 6.61
N LEU A 94 -27.20 15.00 6.69
CA LEU A 94 -25.77 15.28 6.56
C LEU A 94 -24.94 14.55 7.62
N ARG A 95 -25.38 14.59 8.88
CA ARG A 95 -24.72 13.88 9.98
C ARG A 95 -24.69 12.38 9.73
N LEU A 96 -25.82 11.77 9.38
CA LEU A 96 -25.90 10.32 9.13
C LEU A 96 -25.05 9.90 7.93
N SER A 97 -25.01 10.72 6.87
CA SER A 97 -24.16 10.50 5.70
C SER A 97 -22.68 10.56 6.06
N GLU A 98 -22.27 11.57 6.85
CA GLU A 98 -20.90 11.72 7.31
C GLU A 98 -20.49 10.59 8.25
N GLU A 99 -21.34 10.22 9.20
CA GLU A 99 -21.11 9.08 10.08
C GLU A 99 -21.00 7.77 9.28
N ALA A 100 -21.84 7.57 8.25
CA ALA A 100 -21.74 6.42 7.36
C ALA A 100 -20.42 6.42 6.57
N ARG A 101 -19.97 7.58 6.08
CA ARG A 101 -18.68 7.75 5.39
C ARG A 101 -17.50 7.43 6.31
N ILE A 102 -17.55 7.91 7.56
CA ILE A 102 -16.54 7.61 8.59
C ILE A 102 -16.51 6.10 8.88
N ARG A 103 -17.67 5.47 9.11
CA ARG A 103 -17.76 4.01 9.32
C ARG A 103 -17.22 3.23 8.12
N GLN A 104 -17.52 3.65 6.89
CA GLN A 104 -16.99 3.04 5.68
C GLN A 104 -15.47 3.17 5.59
N HIS A 105 -14.92 4.35 5.89
CA HIS A 105 -13.48 4.56 5.92
C HIS A 105 -12.78 3.67 6.95
N GLN A 106 -13.34 3.57 8.16
CA GLN A 106 -12.85 2.70 9.22
C GLN A 106 -12.85 1.23 8.78
N ARG A 107 -13.95 0.74 8.18
CA ARG A 107 -14.03 -0.62 7.63
C ARG A 107 -12.99 -0.87 6.54
N ASN A 108 -12.80 0.07 5.62
CA ASN A 108 -11.78 -0.04 4.57
C ASN A 108 -10.36 -0.10 5.15
N SER A 109 -10.06 0.71 6.16
CA SER A 109 -8.77 0.71 6.85
C SER A 109 -8.54 -0.62 7.57
N GLN A 110 -9.53 -1.10 8.31
CA GLN A 110 -9.47 -2.38 9.02
C GLN A 110 -9.28 -3.56 8.06
N ALA A 111 -10.04 -3.60 6.95
CA ALA A 111 -9.89 -4.65 5.94
C ALA A 111 -8.50 -4.61 5.29
N ARG A 112 -7.95 -3.42 5.01
CA ARG A 112 -6.58 -3.27 4.49
C ARG A 112 -5.54 -3.84 5.48
N HIS A 113 -5.61 -3.45 6.75
CA HIS A 113 -4.70 -3.97 7.77
C HIS A 113 -4.84 -5.48 7.96
N TRP A 114 -6.07 -6.00 7.89
CA TRP A 114 -6.33 -7.43 7.95
C TRP A 114 -5.69 -8.17 6.76
N ILE A 115 -5.87 -7.69 5.52
CA ILE A 115 -5.23 -8.24 4.33
C ILE A 115 -3.71 -8.25 4.49
N GLU A 116 -3.12 -7.11 4.87
CA GLU A 116 -1.68 -7.00 5.09
C GLU A 116 -1.18 -7.97 6.17
N SER A 117 -1.95 -8.19 7.23
CA SER A 117 -1.64 -9.16 8.28
C SER A 117 -1.68 -10.60 7.74
N CYS A 118 -2.71 -10.97 6.99
CA CYS A 118 -2.80 -12.28 6.35
C CYS A 118 -1.64 -12.51 5.38
N LEU A 119 -1.29 -11.52 4.57
CA LEU A 119 -0.18 -11.61 3.62
C LEU A 119 1.18 -11.76 4.32
N LYS A 120 1.39 -11.09 5.46
CA LYS A 120 2.61 -11.24 6.28
C LYS A 120 2.73 -12.61 6.95
N GLN A 121 1.61 -13.30 7.15
CA GLN A 121 1.57 -14.66 7.72
C GLN A 121 1.85 -15.74 6.67
N LEU A 122 1.90 -15.39 5.38
CA LEU A 122 2.27 -16.34 4.35
C LEU A 122 3.74 -16.76 4.50
N PRO A 123 4.08 -18.03 4.25
CA PRO A 123 5.45 -18.50 4.21
C PRO A 123 6.24 -17.76 3.11
N ALA A 124 7.57 -17.81 3.15
CA ALA A 124 8.36 -17.39 1.99
C ALA A 124 7.95 -18.22 0.75
N TYR A 125 7.79 -17.56 -0.40
CA TYR A 125 7.40 -18.23 -1.64
C TYR A 125 8.51 -19.16 -2.12
N ALA A 126 9.74 -18.64 -2.16
CA ALA A 126 10.94 -19.39 -2.50
C ALA A 126 12.16 -18.71 -1.86
N TRP A 127 13.27 -19.43 -1.81
CA TRP A 127 14.55 -18.94 -1.31
C TRP A 127 15.66 -19.30 -2.29
N ALA A 128 16.66 -18.41 -2.40
CA ALA A 128 17.87 -18.71 -3.16
C ALA A 128 18.76 -19.65 -2.34
N ILE A 129 19.24 -20.72 -2.96
CA ILE A 129 20.28 -21.58 -2.36
C ILE A 129 21.59 -20.79 -2.37
N GLU A 130 22.33 -20.77 -1.27
CA GLU A 130 23.68 -20.20 -1.28
C GLU A 130 24.56 -20.97 -2.27
N PRO A 131 25.24 -20.29 -3.22
CA PRO A 131 26.21 -20.95 -4.06
C PRO A 131 27.30 -21.52 -3.14
N ALA A 132 27.46 -22.84 -3.14
CA ALA A 132 28.42 -23.54 -2.29
C ALA A 132 29.87 -23.01 -2.43
N SER A 133 30.19 -22.33 -3.54
CA SER A 133 31.49 -21.71 -3.79
C SER A 133 31.84 -20.57 -2.83
N PHE A 134 30.87 -19.82 -2.30
CA PHE A 134 31.15 -18.71 -1.37
C PHE A 134 31.37 -19.16 0.08
N ALA A 135 30.84 -20.33 0.45
CA ALA A 135 31.01 -20.87 1.80
C ALA A 135 32.41 -21.48 1.99
N ALA A 136 33.00 -22.05 0.93
CA ALA A 136 34.30 -22.73 0.99
C ALA A 136 35.48 -21.77 1.22
N GLU A 137 35.45 -20.56 0.65
CA GLU A 137 36.55 -19.60 0.78
C GLU A 137 36.60 -18.89 2.15
N ARG A 138 35.46 -18.74 2.84
CA ARG A 138 35.45 -18.12 4.18
C ARG A 138 36.01 -18.99 5.29
N SER A 139 36.15 -20.30 5.05
CA SER A 139 36.51 -21.24 6.10
C SER A 139 38.00 -21.60 6.14
N ALA A 140 38.82 -21.15 5.17
CA ALA A 140 40.19 -21.63 5.00
C ALA A 140 41.31 -20.75 5.61
N ASP A 141 41.09 -19.45 5.85
CA ASP A 141 42.21 -18.51 6.16
C ASP A 141 42.31 -18.04 7.62
N SER A 142 41.68 -18.74 8.57
CA SER A 142 41.90 -18.46 10.01
C SER A 142 43.03 -19.31 10.60
N ALA A 143 44.25 -19.13 10.09
CA ALA A 143 45.48 -19.49 10.79
C ALA A 143 46.20 -18.21 11.25
N PRO A 144 46.44 -18.01 12.57
CA PRO A 144 47.07 -16.80 13.07
C PRO A 144 48.59 -16.95 12.98
N THR A 145 49.22 -16.38 11.96
CA THR A 145 50.66 -16.09 12.00
C THR A 145 50.86 -14.61 12.26
N GLY A 146 51.31 -14.31 13.47
CA GLY A 146 51.50 -12.96 13.98
C GLY A 146 52.47 -12.15 13.15
N PHE A 147 52.08 -10.89 12.89
CA PHE A 147 52.99 -9.83 12.53
C PHE A 147 52.55 -8.55 13.23
N ASP A 148 53.45 -8.01 14.03
CA ASP A 148 53.33 -6.74 14.71
C ASP A 148 53.50 -5.56 13.72
N SER A 149 52.74 -4.49 13.98
CA SER A 149 53.01 -3.10 13.62
C SER A 149 53.06 -2.70 12.14
N ALA A 150 52.00 -2.04 11.67
CA ALA A 150 52.02 -0.58 11.45
C ALA A 150 50.64 -0.04 11.05
N SER A 151 50.34 1.13 11.64
CA SER A 151 49.16 1.97 11.49
C SER A 151 48.62 2.11 10.05
N SER A 152 47.51 1.44 9.75
CA SER A 152 46.67 1.72 8.59
C SER A 152 45.29 2.16 9.07
N VAL A 153 44.96 3.43 8.81
CA VAL A 153 43.63 4.00 9.08
C VAL A 153 42.67 3.44 8.04
N VAL A 154 42.17 2.24 8.30
CA VAL A 154 41.06 1.66 7.54
C VAL A 154 39.81 2.41 7.99
N LEU A 155 39.30 3.27 7.11
CA LEU A 155 37.98 3.87 7.24
C LEU A 155 36.97 2.72 7.34
N ALA A 156 36.46 2.48 8.55
CA ALA A 156 35.37 1.56 8.81
C ALA A 156 34.12 2.09 8.11
N VAL A 157 33.96 1.73 6.84
CA VAL A 157 32.70 1.85 6.14
C VAL A 157 31.77 0.83 6.78
N ASN A 158 30.74 1.33 7.46
CA ASN A 158 29.75 0.56 8.22
C ASN A 158 29.35 -0.73 7.49
N ALA A 159 29.78 -1.88 8.02
CA ALA A 159 29.33 -3.17 7.54
C ALA A 159 27.78 -3.23 7.67
N PRO A 160 27.04 -3.51 6.59
CA PRO A 160 25.60 -3.57 6.65
C PRO A 160 25.16 -4.64 7.66
N HIS A 161 24.18 -4.27 8.50
CA HIS A 161 23.60 -5.14 9.52
C HIS A 161 23.21 -6.50 8.90
N ILE A 162 23.77 -7.59 9.42
CA ILE A 162 23.56 -8.98 8.95
C ILE A 162 22.06 -9.35 8.84
N ASN A 163 21.20 -8.69 9.61
CA ASN A 163 19.75 -8.94 9.60
C ASN A 163 19.03 -8.46 8.32
N ASP A 164 19.58 -7.52 7.56
CA ASP A 164 18.97 -7.08 6.30
C ASP A 164 19.36 -7.97 5.11
N ALA A 165 20.54 -8.60 5.14
CA ALA A 165 21.00 -9.50 4.09
C ALA A 165 20.09 -10.73 3.90
N ASN A 166 19.45 -11.21 4.97
CA ASN A 166 18.54 -12.35 4.90
C ASN A 166 17.19 -12.01 4.25
N LYS A 167 16.71 -10.76 4.36
CA LYS A 167 15.46 -10.34 3.69
C LYS A 167 15.61 -10.30 2.17
N GLU A 168 16.82 -10.02 1.68
CA GLU A 168 17.10 -9.95 0.25
C GLU A 168 17.16 -11.32 -0.45
N ARG A 169 17.18 -12.42 0.32
CA ARG A 169 17.31 -13.79 -0.19
C ARG A 169 16.01 -14.60 -0.18
N THR A 170 14.94 -14.03 0.37
CA THR A 170 13.61 -14.64 0.38
C THR A 170 12.70 -13.95 -0.62
N LEU A 171 12.03 -14.72 -1.47
CA LEU A 171 10.96 -14.21 -2.31
C LEU A 171 9.67 -14.19 -1.49
N ALA A 172 9.11 -13.00 -1.32
CA ALA A 172 7.75 -12.86 -0.84
C ALA A 172 6.78 -13.37 -1.92
N TRP A 173 5.61 -13.83 -1.48
CA TRP A 173 4.54 -14.16 -2.40
C TRP A 173 4.18 -12.94 -3.25
N PRO A 174 3.85 -13.10 -4.55
CA PRO A 174 3.15 -12.05 -5.26
C PRO A 174 1.84 -11.78 -4.49
N THR A 175 1.60 -10.53 -4.14
CA THR A 175 0.40 -10.14 -3.39
C THR A 175 -0.44 -9.18 -4.22
N PRO A 176 -1.76 -9.38 -4.33
CA PRO A 176 -2.63 -8.44 -4.99
C PRO A 176 -2.73 -7.14 -4.19
N SER A 177 -2.93 -6.02 -4.87
CA SER A 177 -3.22 -4.76 -4.17
C SER A 177 -4.52 -4.85 -3.35
N ALA A 178 -4.61 -4.11 -2.24
CA ALA A 178 -5.85 -4.06 -1.45
C ALA A 178 -7.06 -3.63 -2.30
N SER A 179 -6.86 -2.72 -3.27
CA SER A 179 -7.91 -2.28 -4.19
C SER A 179 -8.45 -3.42 -5.06
N LEU A 180 -7.59 -4.36 -5.49
CA LEU A 180 -8.01 -5.57 -6.18
C LEU A 180 -8.83 -6.47 -5.28
N VAL A 181 -8.32 -6.73 -4.07
CA VAL A 181 -9.03 -7.58 -3.10
C VAL A 181 -10.41 -7.01 -2.79
N PHE A 182 -10.53 -5.69 -2.64
CA PHE A 182 -11.82 -5.01 -2.42
C PHE A 182 -12.78 -5.10 -3.60
N SER A 183 -12.28 -5.39 -4.81
CA SER A 183 -13.11 -5.63 -5.99
C SER A 183 -13.69 -7.05 -6.03
N TRP A 184 -13.09 -8.00 -5.30
CA TRP A 184 -13.60 -9.37 -5.20
C TRP A 184 -14.98 -9.37 -4.52
N ALA A 185 -15.88 -10.21 -5.03
CA ALA A 185 -17.29 -10.17 -4.63
C ALA A 185 -17.51 -10.29 -3.10
N PRO A 186 -16.85 -11.22 -2.36
CA PRO A 186 -17.06 -11.33 -0.92
C PRO A 186 -16.68 -10.06 -0.15
N PHE A 187 -15.54 -9.45 -0.49
CA PHE A 187 -15.07 -8.21 0.14
C PHE A 187 -15.95 -7.01 -0.24
N LYS A 188 -16.36 -6.92 -1.52
CA LYS A 188 -17.24 -5.86 -2.00
C LYS A 188 -18.58 -5.86 -1.28
N VAL A 189 -19.16 -7.04 -1.04
CA VAL A 189 -20.41 -7.20 -0.25
C VAL A 189 -20.16 -6.81 1.21
N LEU A 190 -19.08 -7.29 1.81
CA LEU A 190 -18.75 -7.01 3.20
C LEU A 190 -18.51 -5.52 3.47
N LEU A 191 -17.77 -4.82 2.61
CA LEU A 191 -17.45 -3.39 2.76
C LEU A 191 -18.67 -2.47 2.55
N LYS A 192 -19.61 -2.88 1.68
CA LYS A 192 -20.86 -2.16 1.44
C LYS A 192 -21.88 -2.33 2.56
N THR A 193 -21.82 -3.45 3.29
CA THR A 193 -22.76 -3.73 4.38
C THR A 193 -22.37 -2.92 5.62
N ASP A 194 -23.26 -2.05 6.10
CA ASP A 194 -23.02 -1.27 7.33
C ASP A 194 -23.14 -2.19 8.56
N LYS A 195 -22.00 -2.78 8.96
CA LYS A 195 -21.87 -3.59 10.18
C LYS A 195 -21.23 -2.77 11.30
N LEU A 196 -21.60 -3.08 12.54
CA LEU A 196 -20.86 -2.61 13.71
C LEU A 196 -19.42 -3.13 13.66
N HIS A 197 -18.49 -2.38 14.24
CA HIS A 197 -17.05 -2.66 14.16
C HIS A 197 -16.68 -4.08 14.62
N LYS A 198 -17.31 -4.57 15.70
CA LYS A 198 -17.08 -5.94 16.23
C LYS A 198 -17.56 -7.01 15.25
N ASP A 199 -18.77 -6.86 14.73
CA ASP A 199 -19.37 -7.81 13.78
C ASP A 199 -18.63 -7.82 12.44
N PHE A 200 -18.06 -6.68 12.05
CA PHE A 200 -17.22 -6.56 10.85
C PHE A 200 -15.90 -7.33 11.01
N ALA A 201 -15.27 -7.28 12.18
CA ALA A 201 -14.05 -8.04 12.45
C ALA A 201 -14.27 -9.56 12.38
N VAL A 202 -15.37 -10.04 12.97
CA VAL A 202 -15.76 -11.46 12.90
C VAL A 202 -16.00 -11.87 11.45
N ALA A 203 -16.75 -11.07 10.69
CA ALA A 203 -17.02 -11.35 9.29
C ALA A 203 -15.75 -11.35 8.41
N LEU A 204 -14.73 -10.54 8.74
CA LEU A 204 -13.43 -10.59 8.05
C LEU A 204 -12.71 -11.92 8.32
N GLU A 205 -12.68 -12.38 9.57
CA GLU A 205 -12.05 -13.66 9.91
C GLU A 205 -12.76 -14.86 9.26
N GLU A 206 -14.09 -14.82 9.17
CA GLU A 206 -14.87 -15.82 8.42
C GLU A 206 -14.53 -15.84 6.92
N LEU A 207 -14.07 -14.72 6.34
CA LEU A 207 -13.61 -14.64 4.96
C LEU A 207 -12.18 -15.16 4.77
N ARG A 208 -11.40 -15.45 5.81
CA ARG A 208 -10.02 -15.92 5.71
C ARG A 208 -9.82 -17.10 4.74
N PRO A 209 -10.57 -18.22 4.82
CA PRO A 209 -10.39 -19.34 3.87
C PRO A 209 -10.72 -18.95 2.43
N ILE A 210 -11.77 -18.15 2.23
CA ILE A 210 -12.17 -17.65 0.91
C ILE A 210 -11.09 -16.73 0.35
N PHE A 211 -10.53 -15.85 1.17
CA PHE A 211 -9.42 -14.96 0.80
C PHE A 211 -8.21 -15.76 0.34
N MET A 212 -7.79 -16.78 1.10
CA MET A 212 -6.65 -17.62 0.71
C MET A 212 -6.90 -18.36 -0.61
N SER A 213 -8.12 -18.87 -0.83
CA SER A 213 -8.48 -19.49 -2.11
C SER A 213 -8.43 -18.51 -3.27
N LEU A 214 -9.00 -17.30 -3.12
CA LEU A 214 -8.98 -16.26 -4.15
C LEU A 214 -7.56 -15.74 -4.43
N LEU A 215 -6.73 -15.64 -3.39
CA LEU A 215 -5.34 -15.26 -3.50
C LEU A 215 -4.55 -16.28 -4.33
N LEU A 216 -4.75 -17.57 -4.06
CA LEU A 216 -4.10 -18.65 -4.80
C LEU A 216 -4.53 -18.65 -6.28
N GLU A 217 -5.83 -18.54 -6.53
CA GLU A 217 -6.38 -18.48 -7.90
C GLU A 217 -5.82 -17.28 -8.67
N TRP A 218 -5.86 -16.09 -8.06
CA TRP A 218 -5.30 -14.88 -8.65
C TRP A 218 -3.81 -15.05 -9.00
N ARG A 219 -3.03 -15.69 -8.11
CA ARG A 219 -1.62 -15.96 -8.36
C ARG A 219 -1.43 -16.86 -9.57
N ILE A 220 -2.13 -17.99 -9.62
CA ILE A 220 -2.05 -18.96 -10.72
C ILE A 220 -2.36 -18.27 -12.05
N GLN A 221 -3.44 -17.50 -12.11
CA GLN A 221 -3.83 -16.75 -13.30
C GLN A 221 -2.76 -15.71 -13.71
N THR A 222 -2.17 -15.02 -12.73
CA THR A 222 -1.09 -14.05 -12.98
C THR A 222 0.14 -14.73 -13.55
N GLU A 223 0.59 -15.84 -12.94
CA GLU A 223 1.75 -16.63 -13.39
C GLU A 223 1.51 -17.21 -14.80
N GLN A 224 0.33 -17.76 -15.07
CA GLN A 224 -0.06 -18.26 -16.39
C GLN A 224 -0.03 -17.15 -17.43
N THR A 225 -0.60 -15.98 -17.10
CA THR A 225 -0.62 -14.87 -18.06
C THR A 225 0.78 -14.36 -18.34
N LEU A 226 1.62 -14.18 -17.32
CA LEU A 226 3.02 -13.76 -17.51
C LEU A 226 3.82 -14.80 -18.31
N THR A 227 3.61 -16.08 -18.06
CA THR A 227 4.24 -17.17 -18.82
C THR A 227 3.84 -17.12 -20.29
N SER A 228 2.56 -16.86 -20.58
CA SER A 228 2.06 -16.74 -21.96
C SER A 228 2.67 -15.56 -22.74
N LEU A 229 3.22 -14.56 -22.05
CA LEU A 229 3.93 -13.44 -22.67
C LEU A 229 5.39 -13.78 -23.03
N LEU A 230 5.95 -14.86 -22.47
CA LEU A 230 7.32 -15.27 -22.76
C LEU A 230 7.42 -15.91 -24.15
N PRO A 231 8.54 -15.71 -24.87
CA PRO A 231 8.77 -16.41 -26.14
C PRO A 231 8.78 -17.93 -25.91
N PRO A 232 8.35 -18.76 -26.86
CA PRO A 232 8.48 -20.21 -26.73
C PRO A 232 9.94 -20.59 -26.53
N ASP A 233 10.21 -21.53 -25.61
CA ASP A 233 11.56 -22.00 -25.38
C ASP A 233 12.01 -22.83 -26.60
N PRO A 234 13.12 -22.51 -27.28
CA PRO A 234 13.63 -23.34 -28.35
C PRO A 234 13.93 -24.78 -27.88
N SER A 235 14.24 -24.95 -26.59
CA SER A 235 14.60 -26.24 -25.98
C SER A 235 13.39 -27.15 -25.76
N SER A 236 12.17 -26.60 -25.66
CA SER A 236 10.96 -27.41 -25.43
C SER A 236 10.47 -28.14 -26.67
N SER A 237 11.05 -27.85 -27.84
CA SER A 237 10.67 -28.48 -29.12
C SER A 237 11.10 -29.95 -29.24
N GLN A 238 11.90 -30.49 -28.32
CA GLN A 238 12.32 -31.90 -28.33
C GLN A 238 11.50 -32.83 -27.42
N GLU A 239 10.63 -32.32 -26.54
CA GLU A 239 9.90 -33.17 -25.55
C GLU A 239 8.38 -33.27 -25.77
N ALA A 240 7.85 -32.73 -26.88
CA ALA A 240 6.41 -32.78 -27.20
C ALA A 240 5.84 -34.19 -27.44
N GLY A 241 6.63 -35.26 -27.27
CA GLY A 241 6.20 -36.66 -27.45
C GLY A 241 5.56 -37.33 -26.22
N THR A 242 5.42 -36.66 -25.07
CA THR A 242 5.06 -37.37 -23.81
C THR A 242 3.92 -36.75 -22.98
N ILE A 243 3.34 -35.61 -23.37
CA ILE A 243 2.34 -34.87 -22.56
C ILE A 243 0.88 -35.31 -22.82
N GLU A 244 0.62 -36.19 -23.80
CA GLU A 244 -0.74 -36.77 -24.00
C GLU A 244 -1.23 -37.64 -22.82
N ALA A 245 -0.39 -37.94 -21.82
CA ALA A 245 -0.77 -38.73 -20.66
C ALA A 245 -1.49 -37.94 -19.53
N LEU A 246 -1.46 -36.60 -19.54
CA LEU A 246 -2.10 -35.78 -18.49
C LEU A 246 -3.46 -35.17 -18.89
N GLU A 247 -3.78 -35.10 -20.19
CA GLU A 247 -5.07 -34.55 -20.66
C GLU A 247 -6.26 -35.53 -20.47
N ASN A 248 -6.00 -36.82 -20.20
CA ASN A 248 -7.05 -37.82 -19.93
C ASN A 248 -7.61 -37.80 -18.49
N ILE A 249 -7.27 -36.80 -17.66
CA ILE A 249 -7.87 -36.60 -16.33
C ILE A 249 -9.01 -35.55 -16.40
N SER A 250 -9.84 -35.60 -17.44
CA SER A 250 -11.01 -34.72 -17.62
C SER A 250 -12.24 -35.16 -16.79
N GLY A 251 -12.03 -35.88 -15.69
CA GLY A 251 -13.11 -36.44 -14.85
C GLY A 251 -13.04 -36.07 -13.37
N LEU A 252 -12.07 -35.26 -12.93
CA LEU A 252 -12.01 -34.86 -11.53
C LEU A 252 -13.02 -33.74 -11.26
N PRO A 253 -13.97 -33.92 -10.32
CA PRO A 253 -14.88 -32.87 -9.94
C PRO A 253 -14.08 -31.69 -9.41
N VAL A 254 -14.34 -30.52 -9.98
CA VAL A 254 -14.11 -29.23 -9.31
C VAL A 254 -14.56 -29.39 -7.86
N MET A 255 -13.76 -28.91 -6.89
CA MET A 255 -14.04 -28.79 -5.44
C MET A 255 -13.16 -29.64 -4.47
N ALA A 256 -12.02 -30.17 -4.90
CA ALA A 256 -10.94 -30.48 -3.95
C ALA A 256 -9.70 -29.69 -4.35
N ILE A 257 -9.69 -28.40 -3.98
CA ILE A 257 -8.41 -27.67 -3.90
C ILE A 257 -7.57 -28.50 -2.92
N PRO A 258 -6.42 -29.08 -3.34
CA PRO A 258 -5.57 -29.84 -2.43
C PRO A 258 -5.37 -28.96 -1.19
N GLN A 259 -5.73 -29.52 -0.04
CA GLN A 259 -5.72 -28.80 1.23
C GLN A 259 -4.44 -27.99 1.34
N LEU A 260 -4.57 -26.79 1.90
CA LEU A 260 -3.57 -25.74 2.02
C LEU A 260 -2.26 -26.16 2.74
N ASP A 261 -2.00 -27.45 2.93
CA ASP A 261 -0.75 -28.05 3.40
C ASP A 261 0.43 -27.81 2.44
N ILE A 262 0.17 -27.26 1.24
CA ILE A 262 1.21 -26.76 0.33
C ILE A 262 1.94 -25.52 0.92
N LEU A 263 1.39 -24.88 1.96
CA LEU A 263 2.00 -23.70 2.58
C LEU A 263 3.12 -23.98 3.60
N VAL A 264 3.44 -25.24 3.93
CA VAL A 264 4.25 -25.49 5.15
C VAL A 264 5.76 -25.46 4.92
N ASP A 265 6.28 -25.71 3.72
CA ASP A 265 7.74 -25.71 3.50
C ASP A 265 8.15 -24.80 2.34
N SER A 266 8.94 -23.78 2.65
CA SER A 266 9.64 -22.95 1.67
C SER A 266 10.54 -23.86 0.82
N ARG A 267 10.18 -24.03 -0.45
CA ARG A 267 10.91 -24.92 -1.35
C ARG A 267 12.02 -24.17 -2.09
N PRO A 268 13.12 -24.84 -2.45
CA PRO A 268 14.12 -24.26 -3.35
C PRO A 268 13.47 -23.84 -4.67
N ILE A 269 13.97 -22.76 -5.30
CA ILE A 269 13.45 -22.27 -6.60
C ILE A 269 13.43 -23.39 -7.65
N GLN A 270 14.35 -24.35 -7.59
CA GLN A 270 14.44 -25.47 -8.52
C GLN A 270 13.25 -26.44 -8.46
N SER A 271 12.41 -26.35 -7.41
CA SER A 271 11.24 -27.21 -7.23
C SER A 271 9.95 -26.65 -7.85
N VAL A 272 9.93 -25.38 -8.28
CA VAL A 272 8.79 -24.80 -8.99
C VAL A 272 8.77 -25.29 -10.44
N SER A 273 7.62 -25.20 -11.12
CA SER A 273 7.52 -25.62 -12.52
C SER A 273 8.50 -24.84 -13.41
N PHE A 274 8.93 -25.46 -14.51
CA PHE A 274 9.88 -24.86 -15.43
C PHE A 274 9.42 -23.47 -15.92
N ASP A 275 8.14 -23.33 -16.27
CA ASP A 275 7.56 -22.05 -16.67
C ASP A 275 7.69 -20.96 -15.62
N ILE A 276 7.45 -21.29 -14.35
CA ILE A 276 7.61 -20.36 -13.24
C ILE A 276 9.10 -20.04 -13.01
N GLN A 277 10.00 -21.03 -13.17
CA GLN A 277 11.45 -20.77 -13.10
C GLN A 277 11.89 -19.74 -14.15
N ARG A 278 11.29 -19.76 -15.35
CA ARG A 278 11.56 -18.77 -16.38
C ARG A 278 11.16 -17.37 -15.94
N LEU A 279 10.02 -17.22 -15.26
CA LEU A 279 9.62 -15.93 -14.67
C LEU A 279 10.62 -15.40 -13.64
N PHE A 280 11.33 -16.28 -12.93
CA PHE A 280 12.34 -15.88 -11.96
C PHE A 280 13.69 -15.51 -12.55
N ARG A 281 13.95 -15.73 -13.84
CA ARG A 281 15.27 -15.42 -14.41
C ARG A 281 15.55 -13.91 -14.38
N ALA A 282 16.79 -13.54 -14.08
CA ALA A 282 17.21 -12.14 -14.00
C ALA A 282 17.18 -11.43 -15.36
N ASP A 283 17.18 -12.18 -16.46
CA ASP A 283 17.04 -11.69 -17.83
C ASP A 283 15.59 -11.66 -18.34
N THR A 284 14.61 -12.13 -17.57
CA THR A 284 13.20 -12.02 -17.94
C THR A 284 12.65 -10.66 -17.52
N ILE A 285 12.66 -9.71 -18.46
CA ILE A 285 12.27 -8.32 -18.19
C ILE A 285 10.90 -8.04 -18.77
N PHE A 286 9.99 -7.60 -17.91
CA PHE A 286 8.72 -7.04 -18.30
C PHE A 286 8.78 -5.51 -18.31
N THR A 287 7.92 -4.90 -19.10
CA THR A 287 7.74 -3.46 -19.12
C THR A 287 6.30 -3.08 -18.91
N ARG A 288 6.10 -1.98 -18.20
CA ARG A 288 4.80 -1.34 -18.03
C ARG A 288 5.03 0.16 -18.12
N TYR A 289 4.44 0.78 -19.14
CA TYR A 289 4.74 2.15 -19.55
C TYR A 289 6.24 2.36 -19.76
N MET A 290 6.92 3.02 -18.81
CA MET A 290 8.35 3.35 -18.85
C MET A 290 9.14 2.66 -17.73
N SER A 291 8.49 1.75 -16.99
CA SER A 291 9.11 1.05 -15.84
C SER A 291 9.47 -0.39 -16.20
N LEU A 292 10.64 -0.84 -15.75
CA LEU A 292 11.05 -2.24 -15.81
C LEU A 292 10.44 -3.01 -14.63
N GLY A 293 9.96 -4.21 -14.91
CA GLY A 293 9.37 -5.11 -13.94
C GLY A 293 10.06 -6.46 -13.92
N PHE A 294 10.30 -6.95 -12.72
CA PHE A 294 10.80 -8.28 -12.42
C PHE A 294 9.76 -9.03 -11.59
N TYR A 295 9.52 -10.29 -11.93
CA TYR A 295 8.63 -11.15 -11.17
C TYR A 295 9.36 -11.71 -9.93
N PRO A 296 8.71 -11.78 -8.74
CA PRO A 296 7.33 -11.39 -8.45
C PRO A 296 7.19 -9.94 -7.94
N GLU A 297 8.30 -9.25 -7.67
CA GLU A 297 8.37 -7.98 -6.93
C GLU A 297 7.51 -6.87 -7.54
N ASP A 298 7.61 -6.65 -8.86
CA ASP A 298 6.92 -5.54 -9.51
C ASP A 298 5.48 -5.86 -9.91
N MET A 299 5.10 -7.14 -9.82
CA MET A 299 3.81 -7.64 -10.26
C MET A 299 2.73 -7.53 -9.16
N GLN A 300 3.10 -7.03 -7.97
CA GLN A 300 2.21 -6.94 -6.81
C GLN A 300 1.12 -5.87 -6.95
N THR A 301 1.35 -4.79 -7.71
CA THR A 301 0.53 -3.57 -7.61
C THR A 301 -0.33 -3.21 -8.82
N GLY A 302 -0.38 -4.03 -9.88
CA GLY A 302 -0.82 -3.51 -11.19
C GLY A 302 -1.77 -4.34 -12.05
N TYR A 303 -2.02 -5.61 -11.77
CA TYR A 303 -2.54 -6.51 -12.81
C TYR A 303 -4.04 -6.35 -13.18
N THR A 304 -4.74 -5.33 -12.66
CA THR A 304 -6.20 -5.40 -12.53
C THR A 304 -6.98 -4.42 -13.38
N SER A 305 -6.28 -3.63 -14.18
CA SER A 305 -6.91 -2.76 -15.16
C SER A 305 -6.27 -3.00 -16.51
N GLU A 306 -7.07 -3.09 -17.57
CA GLU A 306 -6.62 -3.22 -18.96
C GLU A 306 -5.55 -2.17 -19.35
N ARG A 307 -5.55 -1.01 -18.67
CA ARG A 307 -4.54 0.05 -18.85
C ARG A 307 -3.18 -0.26 -18.20
N ASN A 308 -3.01 -1.38 -17.50
CA ASN A 308 -1.80 -1.74 -16.76
C ASN A 308 -1.28 -3.13 -17.14
N SER A 309 -1.45 -3.53 -18.41
CA SER A 309 -0.86 -4.78 -18.88
C SER A 309 0.67 -4.67 -18.91
N TRP A 310 1.32 -5.69 -18.38
CA TRP A 310 2.74 -5.90 -18.57
C TRP A 310 2.97 -6.50 -19.94
N SER A 311 4.06 -6.12 -20.61
CA SER A 311 4.53 -6.76 -21.83
C SER A 311 5.95 -7.28 -21.63
N TYR A 312 6.26 -8.44 -22.21
CA TYR A 312 7.63 -8.94 -22.27
C TYR A 312 8.46 -8.05 -23.19
N ASP A 313 9.59 -7.54 -22.71
CA ASP A 313 10.49 -6.71 -23.49
C ASP A 313 11.69 -7.55 -23.97
N LYS A 314 11.59 -8.02 -25.21
CA LYS A 314 12.61 -8.88 -25.82
C LYS A 314 13.97 -8.19 -25.90
N GLU A 315 14.02 -6.93 -26.30
CA GLU A 315 15.29 -6.23 -26.51
C GLU A 315 16.05 -6.07 -25.19
N LYS A 316 15.36 -5.68 -24.11
CA LYS A 316 15.98 -5.55 -22.79
C LYS A 316 16.35 -6.91 -22.20
N SER A 317 15.52 -7.92 -22.42
CA SER A 317 15.79 -9.29 -21.97
C SER A 317 17.03 -9.88 -22.65
N ASP A 318 17.19 -9.66 -23.96
CA ASP A 318 18.39 -10.11 -24.71
C ASP A 318 19.67 -9.40 -24.19
N ILE A 319 19.60 -8.10 -23.90
CA ILE A 319 20.71 -7.35 -23.29
C ILE A 319 21.06 -7.92 -21.91
N ALA A 320 20.06 -8.11 -21.05
CA ALA A 320 20.25 -8.66 -19.72
C ALA A 320 20.86 -10.07 -19.77
N LYS A 321 20.43 -10.90 -20.72
CA LYS A 321 20.98 -12.24 -20.96
C LYS A 321 22.47 -12.19 -21.33
N LEU A 322 22.87 -11.28 -22.22
CA LEU A 322 24.28 -11.10 -22.58
C LEU A 322 25.13 -10.69 -21.36
N LEU A 323 24.62 -9.79 -20.52
CA LEU A 323 25.31 -9.41 -19.28
C LEU A 323 25.50 -10.60 -18.35
N LEU A 324 24.44 -11.38 -18.14
CA LEU A 324 24.51 -12.58 -17.30
C LEU A 324 25.54 -13.58 -17.81
N ILE A 325 25.66 -13.75 -19.14
CA ILE A 325 26.71 -14.57 -19.76
C ILE A 325 28.10 -13.99 -19.46
N SER A 326 28.29 -12.68 -19.64
CA SER A 326 29.56 -12.00 -19.35
C SER A 326 29.97 -12.08 -17.88
N LEU A 327 28.99 -12.15 -16.96
CA LEU A 327 29.22 -12.34 -15.53
C LEU A 327 29.44 -13.83 -15.14
N GLY A 328 29.42 -14.76 -16.11
CA GLY A 328 29.56 -16.19 -15.85
C GLY A 328 28.34 -16.82 -15.16
N ARG A 329 27.17 -16.17 -15.23
CA ARG A 329 25.92 -16.61 -14.55
C ARG A 329 24.71 -16.60 -15.50
N PRO A 330 24.73 -17.34 -16.63
CA PRO A 330 23.73 -17.25 -17.70
C PRO A 330 22.29 -17.63 -17.30
N ASN A 331 22.12 -18.30 -16.16
CA ASN A 331 20.83 -18.74 -15.64
C ASN A 331 20.53 -18.15 -14.25
N ALA A 332 21.18 -17.03 -13.89
CA ALA A 332 20.91 -16.39 -12.61
C ALA A 332 19.45 -15.96 -12.51
N THR A 333 18.86 -16.19 -11.35
CA THR A 333 17.55 -15.67 -10.97
C THR A 333 17.65 -14.20 -10.60
N TYR A 334 16.56 -13.45 -10.76
CA TYR A 334 16.49 -12.06 -10.33
C TYR A 334 16.82 -11.92 -8.84
N LEU A 335 16.41 -12.90 -8.00
CA LEU A 335 16.72 -12.90 -6.58
C LEU A 335 18.22 -13.04 -6.31
N GLU A 336 18.91 -13.95 -7.00
CA GLU A 336 20.37 -14.08 -6.89
C GLU A 336 21.07 -12.78 -7.28
N MET A 337 20.63 -12.14 -8.36
CA MET A 337 21.19 -10.87 -8.82
C MET A 337 20.80 -9.67 -7.95
N LYS A 338 19.70 -9.76 -7.21
CA LYS A 338 19.31 -8.78 -6.20
C LYS A 338 20.15 -8.93 -4.94
N ALA A 339 20.38 -10.16 -4.50
CA ALA A 339 21.15 -10.48 -3.30
C ALA A 339 22.65 -10.15 -3.42
N THR A 340 23.17 -9.90 -4.63
CA THR A 340 24.49 -9.28 -4.80
C THR A 340 24.52 -7.82 -4.38
N GLY A 341 23.36 -7.19 -4.11
CA GLY A 341 23.26 -5.80 -3.71
C GLY A 341 23.75 -4.84 -4.78
N ARG A 342 24.28 -3.70 -4.34
CA ARG A 342 24.90 -2.69 -5.22
C ARG A 342 26.38 -3.01 -5.40
N SER A 343 26.66 -4.01 -6.24
CA SER A 343 28.04 -4.45 -6.55
C SER A 343 28.43 -4.27 -8.00
N PHE A 344 27.53 -3.76 -8.84
CA PHE A 344 27.81 -3.54 -10.25
C PHE A 344 28.31 -2.12 -10.48
N THR A 345 29.31 -1.93 -11.33
CA THR A 345 29.73 -0.60 -11.78
C THR A 345 29.63 -0.53 -13.29
N CYS A 346 29.23 0.64 -13.80
CA CYS A 346 29.27 0.88 -15.23
C CYS A 346 30.68 1.38 -15.58
N GLY A 347 31.50 0.55 -16.24
CA GLY A 347 32.86 0.92 -16.64
C GLY A 347 32.95 2.13 -17.57
N GLN A 348 31.82 2.58 -18.15
CA GLN A 348 31.77 3.76 -19.01
C GLN A 348 31.33 5.03 -18.30
N CYS A 349 30.50 4.90 -17.27
CA CYS A 349 29.99 6.05 -16.55
C CYS A 349 30.86 6.33 -15.34
N CYS A 350 31.89 7.16 -15.51
CA CYS A 350 32.82 7.53 -14.43
C CYS A 350 32.14 8.16 -13.19
N ALA A 351 30.88 8.60 -13.32
CA ALA A 351 30.11 9.21 -12.24
C ALA A 351 29.03 8.29 -11.63
N CYS A 352 28.82 7.09 -12.19
CA CYS A 352 27.86 6.15 -11.62
C CYS A 352 28.59 5.34 -10.56
N GLY A 353 28.27 5.59 -9.29
CA GLY A 353 28.67 4.70 -8.19
C GLY A 353 28.11 3.28 -8.38
N TYR A 354 28.24 2.46 -7.34
CA TYR A 354 27.70 1.11 -7.40
C TYR A 354 26.19 1.09 -7.66
N ALA A 355 25.79 0.20 -8.56
CA ALA A 355 24.43 -0.03 -9.00
C ALA A 355 23.99 -1.44 -8.58
N SER A 356 22.71 -1.58 -8.26
CA SER A 356 22.02 -2.86 -8.16
C SER A 356 21.76 -3.45 -9.55
N TRP A 357 21.40 -4.74 -9.63
CA TRP A 357 21.01 -5.37 -10.90
C TRP A 357 19.89 -4.59 -11.62
N ARG A 358 18.90 -4.12 -10.87
CA ARG A 358 17.78 -3.34 -11.38
C ARG A 358 18.24 -2.01 -11.99
N GLU A 359 19.10 -1.29 -11.28
CA GLU A 359 19.67 -0.02 -11.76
C GLU A 359 20.53 -0.24 -13.02
N LEU A 360 21.34 -1.31 -13.04
CA LEU A 360 22.15 -1.68 -14.20
C LEU A 360 21.27 -1.99 -15.42
N ALA A 361 20.23 -2.81 -15.25
CA ALA A 361 19.27 -3.14 -16.31
C ALA A 361 18.55 -1.88 -16.84
N CYS A 362 18.16 -0.97 -15.95
CA CYS A 362 17.56 0.32 -16.32
C CYS A 362 18.52 1.22 -17.11
N LEU A 363 19.78 1.35 -16.70
CA LEU A 363 20.78 2.18 -17.39
C LEU A 363 21.04 1.69 -18.82
N LEU A 364 21.07 0.38 -19.02
CA LEU A 364 21.30 -0.22 -20.34
C LEU A 364 20.06 -0.13 -21.24
N ALA A 365 18.88 -0.23 -20.64
CA ALA A 365 17.60 -0.04 -21.31
C ALA A 365 17.40 1.38 -21.87
N LEU A 366 17.92 2.41 -21.20
CA LEU A 366 17.78 3.82 -21.61
C LEU A 366 18.75 4.26 -22.73
N GLN A 367 19.48 3.32 -23.33
CA GLN A 367 20.42 3.53 -24.46
C GLN A 367 21.54 4.55 -24.23
N THR A 368 21.63 5.21 -23.08
CA THR A 368 22.65 6.21 -22.75
C THR A 368 24.08 5.64 -22.76
N CYS A 369 24.24 4.32 -22.68
CA CYS A 369 25.54 3.62 -22.74
C CYS A 369 25.75 2.73 -23.99
N ARG A 370 24.95 2.85 -25.06
CA ARG A 370 24.96 1.82 -26.14
C ARG A 370 26.26 1.63 -26.94
N LYS A 371 27.23 2.54 -26.90
CA LYS A 371 28.33 2.52 -27.87
C LYS A 371 29.56 1.66 -27.54
N THR A 372 29.74 1.11 -26.33
CA THR A 372 30.99 0.33 -26.04
C THR A 372 30.94 -0.63 -24.83
N VAL A 373 29.77 -1.09 -24.39
CA VAL A 373 29.62 -1.83 -23.10
C VAL A 373 30.20 -3.25 -23.09
N LEU A 374 30.50 -3.86 -24.24
CA LEU A 374 30.86 -5.29 -24.30
C LEU A 374 32.32 -5.62 -23.98
N THR A 375 33.21 -4.65 -23.70
CA THR A 375 34.66 -4.92 -23.59
C THR A 375 35.27 -4.86 -22.18
N SER A 376 34.57 -4.39 -21.13
CA SER A 376 35.11 -4.49 -19.77
C SER A 376 34.02 -4.40 -18.69
N PHE A 377 33.61 -5.53 -18.15
CA PHE A 377 33.00 -5.59 -16.82
C PHE A 377 34.04 -6.12 -15.85
N TYR A 378 34.38 -5.31 -14.85
CA TYR A 378 35.25 -5.72 -13.75
C TYR A 378 34.35 -5.94 -12.55
N ILE A 379 34.15 -7.21 -12.17
CA ILE A 379 33.77 -7.51 -10.80
C ILE A 379 35.09 -7.38 -10.04
N PRO A 380 35.26 -6.43 -9.12
CA PRO A 380 36.44 -6.44 -8.27
C PRO A 380 36.50 -7.79 -7.59
N ASP A 381 37.53 -8.59 -7.91
CA ASP A 381 37.93 -9.70 -7.06
C ASP A 381 38.07 -9.11 -5.67
N ASN A 382 37.18 -9.57 -4.80
CA ASN A 382 36.90 -9.02 -3.49
C ASN A 382 38.22 -8.64 -2.80
N PRO A 383 38.56 -7.34 -2.61
CA PRO A 383 39.76 -7.00 -1.88
C PRO A 383 39.44 -7.26 -0.42
N LEU A 384 39.87 -8.42 0.08
CA LEU A 384 40.02 -8.80 1.49
C LEU A 384 39.31 -7.83 2.46
N PHE A 385 38.06 -8.16 2.77
CA PHE A 385 37.36 -7.70 3.97
C PHE A 385 37.60 -8.69 5.11
#